data_AF-A0A165ZEN1-F1
#
_entry.id   AF-A0A165ZEN1-F1
#
_cell.length_a   1.000
_cell.length_b   1.000
_cell.length_c   1.000
_cell.angle_alpha   90.00
_cell.angle_beta   90.00
_cell.angle_gamma   90.00
#
_symmetry.space_group_name_H-M   'P 1'
#
loop_
_entity.id
_entity.type
_entity.pdbx_description
1 polymer ?
#
loop_
_entity_poly.entity_id
_entity_poly.type
_entity_poly.pdbx_seq_one_letter_code
_entity_poly.pdbx_strand_id
1 'polypeptide(L)'
;MSANNISYPCDVCHRPTSMWCSRCQRAWYCCEEHLQQAWPQHRKSCTPVNTAPPTISQSVGMYGQQEAFSFCALLLSTNEDRARIIEIKCTPTSSATRQTCPSPLVNSYFPESTPASLILTQGLNQEPLRFPLQVWYCPVSMARASPPNKAIHRITSGQMRKTWCGPVVVLKYSGSRRQTYSDATTHDLGTLSAYFISLS
;
A
#
# COMPACT_ATOMS: atom_id res chain seq x y z
N MET A 1 21.45 -2.83 19.45
CA MET A 1 20.33 -1.87 19.51
C MET A 1 19.12 -2.54 18.89
N SER A 2 18.16 -2.92 19.72
CA SER A 2 17.17 -3.96 19.45
C SER A 2 16.06 -3.51 18.50
N ALA A 3 15.75 -4.35 17.50
CA ALA A 3 14.63 -4.14 16.58
C ALA A 3 13.31 -4.13 17.36
N ASN A 4 12.56 -3.04 17.27
CA ASN A 4 11.27 -2.90 17.93
C ASN A 4 10.23 -3.68 17.09
N ASN A 5 10.14 -4.98 17.33
CA ASN A 5 9.21 -5.89 16.68
C ASN A 5 7.79 -5.55 17.17
N ILE A 6 6.93 -5.03 16.30
CA ILE A 6 5.55 -4.69 16.68
C ILE A 6 4.80 -6.00 16.88
N SER A 7 4.67 -6.39 18.14
CA SER A 7 3.92 -7.56 18.58
C SER A 7 2.58 -7.13 19.15
N TYR A 8 1.53 -7.84 18.79
CA TYR A 8 0.18 -7.66 19.33
C TYR A 8 -0.10 -8.71 20.41
N PRO A 9 -0.92 -8.42 21.43
CA PRO A 9 -1.26 -9.41 22.44
C PRO A 9 -2.16 -10.49 21.85
N CYS A 10 -1.91 -11.75 22.21
CA CYS A 10 -2.83 -12.84 21.90
C CYS A 10 -4.18 -12.66 22.64
N ASP A 11 -5.29 -12.90 21.96
CA ASP A 11 -6.65 -12.75 22.51
C ASP A 11 -7.01 -13.78 23.61
N VAL A 12 -6.18 -14.80 23.83
CA VAL A 12 -6.41 -15.86 24.83
C VAL A 12 -5.43 -15.76 26.00
N CYS A 13 -4.13 -15.69 25.71
CA CYS A 13 -3.09 -15.74 26.75
C CYS A 13 -2.32 -14.42 26.93
N HIS A 14 -2.64 -13.39 26.13
CA HIS A 14 -2.02 -12.06 26.13
C HIS A 14 -0.51 -12.02 25.89
N ARG A 15 0.10 -13.13 25.49
CA ARG A 15 1.51 -13.14 25.08
C ARG A 15 1.71 -12.38 23.78
N PRO A 16 2.84 -11.68 23.60
CA PRO A 16 3.16 -10.99 22.36
C PRO A 16 3.21 -11.97 21.19
N THR A 17 2.55 -11.63 20.08
CA THR A 17 2.56 -12.43 18.86
C THR A 17 2.56 -11.55 17.62
N SER A 18 3.11 -12.09 16.55
CA SER A 18 3.01 -11.58 15.18
C SER A 18 2.09 -12.45 14.32
N MET A 19 1.40 -13.44 14.88
CA MET A 19 0.45 -14.29 14.17
C MET A 19 -0.96 -13.72 14.30
N TRP A 20 -1.68 -13.67 13.18
CA TRP A 20 -3.04 -13.15 13.09
C TRP A 20 -3.94 -14.10 12.30
N CYS A 21 -5.25 -13.96 12.45
CA CYS A 21 -6.23 -14.71 11.66
C CYS A 21 -6.04 -14.40 10.16
N SER A 22 -5.67 -15.39 9.35
CA SER A 22 -5.47 -15.21 7.90
C SER A 22 -6.73 -14.76 7.16
N ARG A 23 -7.92 -15.08 7.71
CA ARG A 23 -9.21 -14.70 7.15
C ARG A 23 -9.50 -13.22 7.34
N CYS A 24 -9.48 -12.70 8.56
CA CYS A 24 -9.90 -11.32 8.85
C CYS A 24 -8.77 -10.34 9.16
N GLN A 25 -7.58 -10.85 9.51
CA GLN A 25 -6.39 -10.09 9.90
C GLN A 25 -6.60 -9.08 11.04
N ARG A 26 -7.66 -9.24 11.83
CA ARG A 26 -8.08 -8.33 12.90
C ARG A 26 -8.07 -8.97 14.31
N ALA A 27 -7.53 -10.18 14.41
CA ALA A 27 -7.40 -10.93 15.65
C ALA A 27 -6.05 -11.63 15.69
N TRP A 28 -5.44 -11.71 16.87
CA TRP A 28 -4.06 -12.15 17.06
C TRP A 28 -3.98 -13.37 17.99
N TYR A 29 -3.24 -14.39 17.57
CA TYR A 29 -3.13 -15.67 18.27
C TYR A 29 -1.70 -16.15 18.25
N CYS A 30 -1.13 -16.49 19.41
CA CYS A 30 0.26 -16.98 19.46
C CYS A 30 0.44 -18.40 18.91
N CYS A 31 -0.65 -19.16 18.74
CA CYS A 31 -0.66 -20.51 18.21
C CYS A 31 -2.07 -20.89 17.71
N GLU A 32 -2.18 -22.01 17.00
CA GLU A 32 -3.44 -22.49 16.42
C GLU A 32 -4.44 -22.92 17.50
N GLU A 33 -3.96 -23.46 18.63
CA GLU A 33 -4.81 -23.88 19.74
C GLU A 33 -5.62 -22.70 20.30
N HIS A 34 -5.00 -21.52 20.43
CA HIS A 34 -5.69 -20.31 20.89
C HIS A 34 -6.67 -19.75 19.86
N LEU A 35 -6.40 -19.91 18.56
CA LEU A 35 -7.37 -19.60 17.52
C LEU A 35 -8.59 -20.53 17.64
N GLN A 36 -8.38 -21.84 17.79
CA GLN A 36 -9.47 -22.81 17.91
C GLN A 36 -10.30 -22.61 19.19
N GLN A 37 -9.65 -22.30 20.31
CA GLN A 37 -10.33 -21.98 21.57
C GLN A 37 -11.20 -20.72 21.46
N ALA A 38 -10.69 -19.66 20.82
CA ALA A 38 -11.43 -18.42 20.60
C ALA A 38 -12.43 -18.50 19.43
N TRP A 39 -12.35 -19.53 18.58
CA TRP A 39 -13.10 -19.64 17.32
C TRP A 39 -14.62 -19.51 17.48
N PRO A 40 -15.30 -20.13 18.48
CA PRO A 40 -16.76 -20.04 18.62
C PRO A 40 -17.27 -18.60 18.77
N GLN A 41 -16.48 -17.73 19.39
CA GLN A 41 -16.78 -16.32 19.58
C GLN A 41 -16.22 -15.46 18.44
N HIS A 42 -14.97 -15.69 18.04
CA HIS A 42 -14.31 -14.97 16.95
C HIS A 42 -15.06 -15.10 15.62
N ARG A 43 -15.55 -16.29 15.27
CA ARG A 43 -16.27 -16.52 14.00
C ARG A 43 -17.53 -15.66 13.82
N LYS A 44 -18.11 -15.16 14.92
CA LYS A 44 -19.29 -14.27 14.88
C LYS A 44 -18.96 -12.88 14.34
N SER A 45 -17.72 -12.42 14.50
CA SER A 45 -17.21 -11.13 14.02
C SER A 45 -16.10 -11.26 12.98
N CYS A 46 -15.68 -12.48 12.65
CA CYS A 46 -14.64 -12.78 11.67
C CYS A 46 -15.15 -12.49 10.24
N THR A 47 -14.86 -11.28 9.76
CA THR A 47 -15.14 -10.84 8.40
C THR A 47 -13.91 -11.09 7.54
N PRO A 48 -14.01 -11.90 6.45
CA PRO A 48 -12.88 -12.11 5.57
C PRO A 48 -12.39 -10.78 4.99
N VAL A 49 -11.08 -10.54 5.03
CA VAL A 49 -10.42 -9.56 4.17
C VAL A 49 -10.77 -10.01 2.76
N ASN A 50 -11.55 -9.19 2.06
CA ASN A 50 -12.28 -9.59 0.87
C ASN A 50 -11.27 -10.07 -0.19
N THR A 51 -11.13 -11.39 -0.28
CA THR A 51 -10.22 -12.10 -1.18
C THR A 51 -10.97 -12.62 -2.40
N ALA A 52 -12.20 -12.17 -2.61
CA ALA A 52 -13.02 -12.58 -3.73
C ALA A 52 -12.56 -11.91 -5.03
N PRO A 53 -12.28 -12.67 -6.12
CA PRO A 53 -12.45 -12.14 -7.47
C PRO A 53 -13.93 -11.77 -7.67
N PRO A 54 -14.26 -10.75 -8.49
CA PRO A 54 -15.63 -10.29 -8.64
C PRO A 54 -16.46 -11.37 -9.35
N THR A 55 -17.24 -12.14 -8.58
CA THR A 55 -18.25 -13.03 -9.13
C THR A 55 -19.45 -12.19 -9.54
N ILE A 56 -19.69 -12.16 -10.84
CA ILE A 56 -20.84 -11.52 -11.48
C ILE A 56 -22.11 -12.20 -10.97
N SER A 57 -22.84 -11.55 -10.06
CA SER A 57 -24.24 -11.85 -9.80
C SER A 57 -25.07 -10.93 -10.67
N GLN A 58 -25.67 -11.52 -11.70
CA GLN A 58 -26.66 -10.85 -12.55
C GLN A 58 -27.90 -10.55 -11.71
N SER A 59 -28.19 -9.27 -11.49
CA SER A 59 -29.55 -8.79 -11.38
C SER A 59 -29.65 -7.37 -11.96
N VAL A 60 -30.64 -7.22 -12.81
CA VAL A 60 -30.93 -6.07 -13.67
C VAL A 60 -31.43 -4.91 -12.81
N GLY A 61 -30.82 -3.73 -12.94
CA GLY A 61 -31.30 -2.49 -12.33
C GLY A 61 -30.49 -1.28 -12.81
N MET A 62 -31.15 -0.37 -13.53
CA MET A 62 -30.57 0.80 -14.18
C MET A 62 -30.08 1.89 -13.19
N TYR A 63 -29.28 2.82 -13.74
CA TYR A 63 -28.74 4.07 -13.18
C TYR A 63 -27.39 3.98 -12.44
N GLY A 64 -26.30 3.85 -13.22
CA GLY A 64 -25.31 4.93 -13.31
C GLY A 64 -24.46 5.33 -12.09
N GLN A 65 -24.26 4.47 -11.08
CA GLN A 65 -23.19 4.68 -10.10
C GLN A 65 -21.98 3.84 -10.50
N GLN A 66 -21.03 4.46 -11.20
CA GLN A 66 -19.67 3.93 -11.29
C GLN A 66 -19.11 3.92 -9.87
N GLU A 67 -19.16 2.77 -9.19
CA GLU A 67 -18.60 2.64 -7.84
C GLU A 67 -17.12 2.99 -7.90
N ALA A 68 -16.75 4.08 -7.21
CA ALA A 68 -15.36 4.46 -7.04
C ALA A 68 -14.71 3.44 -6.11
N PHE A 69 -13.84 2.59 -6.66
CA PHE A 69 -13.07 1.64 -5.87
C PHE A 69 -11.96 2.38 -5.13
N SER A 70 -11.65 1.95 -3.90
CA SER A 70 -10.56 2.49 -3.11
C SER A 70 -9.51 1.43 -2.80
N PHE A 71 -8.27 1.86 -2.63
CA PHE A 71 -7.13 1.01 -2.28
C PHE A 71 -6.27 1.68 -1.22
N CYS A 72 -5.63 0.88 -0.38
CA CYS A 72 -4.59 1.36 0.52
C CYS A 72 -3.33 1.74 -0.28
N ALA A 73 -2.81 2.93 -0.02
CA ALA A 73 -1.56 3.43 -0.56
C ALA A 73 -0.60 3.79 0.58
N LEU A 74 0.70 3.82 0.30
CA LEU A 74 1.69 4.37 1.22
C LEU A 74 1.87 5.87 0.95
N LEU A 75 1.74 6.69 1.97
CA LEU A 75 2.11 8.09 1.98
C LEU A 75 3.43 8.27 2.72
N LEU A 76 4.42 8.80 2.01
CA LEU A 76 5.68 9.28 2.56
C LEU A 76 5.58 10.80 2.60
N SER A 77 5.07 11.35 3.71
CA SER A 77 4.92 12.79 3.91
C SER A 77 6.30 13.44 4.14
N THR A 78 6.51 14.64 3.60
CA THR A 78 7.81 15.35 3.69
C THR A 78 8.29 15.51 5.14
N ASN A 79 7.37 15.81 6.06
CA ASN A 79 7.69 16.23 7.43
C ASN A 79 7.59 15.10 8.47
N GLU A 80 7.11 13.93 8.08
CA GLU A 80 6.92 12.78 8.97
C GLU A 80 8.03 11.76 8.76
N ASP A 81 8.54 11.13 9.82
CA ASP A 81 9.59 10.12 9.70
C ASP A 81 9.05 8.73 9.34
N ARG A 82 7.73 8.52 9.40
CA ARG A 82 7.10 7.22 9.18
C ARG A 82 6.17 7.27 7.98
N ALA A 83 6.19 6.20 7.18
CA ALA A 83 5.18 5.99 6.15
C ALA A 83 3.81 5.79 6.80
N ARG A 84 2.76 6.32 6.16
CA ARG A 84 1.37 6.12 6.56
C ARG A 84 0.64 5.30 5.52
N ILE A 85 -0.30 4.47 5.97
CA ILE A 85 -1.27 3.86 5.08
C ILE A 85 -2.45 4.83 4.96
N ILE A 86 -2.80 5.19 3.73
CA ILE A 86 -3.92 6.07 3.39
C ILE A 86 -4.84 5.38 2.40
N GLU A 87 -6.11 5.76 2.36
CA GLU A 87 -7.06 5.29 1.37
C GLU A 87 -7.04 6.21 0.14
N ILE A 88 -6.85 5.65 -1.05
CA ILE A 88 -6.91 6.34 -2.33
C ILE A 88 -8.13 5.87 -3.10
N LYS A 89 -9.03 6.82 -3.39
CA LYS A 89 -10.16 6.58 -4.31
C LYS A 89 -9.65 6.56 -5.75
N CYS A 90 -10.20 5.67 -6.56
CA CYS A 90 -9.88 5.55 -7.97
C CYS A 90 -11.15 5.74 -8.82
N THR A 91 -10.96 6.35 -9.98
CA THR A 91 -12.00 6.50 -11.00
C THR A 91 -11.85 5.41 -12.04
N PRO A 92 -12.95 4.76 -12.47
CA PRO A 92 -12.89 3.77 -13.54
C PRO A 92 -12.51 4.43 -14.86
N THR A 93 -11.66 3.77 -15.64
CA THR A 93 -11.28 4.26 -16.96
C THR A 93 -12.38 3.91 -17.97
N SER A 94 -13.03 4.92 -18.56
CA SER A 94 -14.17 4.75 -19.48
C SER A 94 -13.76 4.39 -20.93
N SER A 95 -12.77 3.52 -21.12
CA SER A 95 -12.34 3.10 -22.46
C SER A 95 -12.91 1.74 -22.83
N ALA A 96 -13.78 1.70 -23.84
CA ALA A 96 -14.52 0.52 -24.28
C ALA A 96 -13.66 -0.59 -24.94
N THR A 97 -12.37 -0.37 -25.18
CA THR A 97 -11.55 -1.29 -26.02
C THR A 97 -10.36 -1.93 -25.31
N ARG A 98 -9.96 -1.48 -24.10
CA ARG A 98 -8.90 -2.12 -23.30
C ARG A 98 -9.19 -1.91 -21.81
N GLN A 99 -9.17 -2.99 -21.01
CA GLN A 99 -9.09 -2.91 -19.55
C GLN A 99 -7.80 -2.17 -19.16
N THR A 100 -7.93 -0.87 -18.92
CA THR A 100 -6.87 -0.03 -18.39
C THR A 100 -7.00 0.05 -16.87
N CYS A 101 -5.87 0.24 -16.18
CA CYS A 101 -5.86 0.44 -14.73
C CYS A 101 -6.73 1.65 -14.35
N PRO A 102 -7.54 1.56 -13.27
CA PRO A 102 -8.31 2.70 -12.80
C PRO A 102 -7.38 3.86 -12.43
N SER A 103 -7.87 5.10 -12.56
CA SER A 103 -7.04 6.30 -12.33
C SER A 103 -7.14 6.75 -10.87
N PRO A 104 -6.03 6.77 -10.12
CA PRO A 104 -6.04 7.12 -8.71
C PRO A 104 -6.17 8.64 -8.49
N LEU A 105 -6.99 9.05 -7.54
CA LEU A 105 -7.21 10.46 -7.17
C LEU A 105 -6.17 10.89 -6.14
N VAL A 106 -4.97 11.25 -6.61
CA VAL A 106 -3.83 11.60 -5.75
C VAL A 106 -3.59 13.11 -5.61
N ASN A 107 -4.23 13.95 -6.43
CA ASN A 107 -3.93 15.39 -6.53
C ASN A 107 -4.02 16.15 -5.19
N SER A 108 -4.89 15.74 -4.27
CA SER A 108 -5.03 16.35 -2.95
C SER A 108 -3.75 16.25 -2.09
N TYR A 109 -2.86 15.30 -2.40
CA TYR A 109 -1.57 15.14 -1.73
C TYR A 109 -0.44 15.96 -2.39
N PHE A 110 -0.72 16.63 -3.51
CA PHE A 110 0.25 17.39 -4.31
C PHE A 110 -0.28 18.80 -4.62
N PRO A 111 -0.42 19.68 -3.60
CA PRO A 111 -0.99 21.02 -3.82
C PRO A 111 -0.09 21.95 -4.64
N GLU A 112 1.21 21.67 -4.69
CA GLU A 112 2.20 22.54 -5.34
C GLU A 112 2.25 22.39 -6.88
N SER A 113 1.87 21.23 -7.42
CA SER A 113 1.90 20.97 -8.86
C SER A 113 1.15 19.70 -9.24
N THR A 114 0.87 19.53 -10.53
CA THR A 114 0.42 18.23 -11.06
C THR A 114 1.50 17.17 -10.80
N PRO A 115 1.18 16.05 -10.13
CA PRO A 115 2.17 15.06 -9.79
C PRO A 115 2.64 14.29 -11.02
N ALA A 116 3.93 14.01 -11.07
CA ALA A 116 4.51 13.05 -12.00
C ALA A 116 4.44 11.64 -11.40
N SER A 117 4.53 10.61 -12.24
CA SER A 117 4.59 9.23 -11.76
C SER A 117 5.62 8.39 -12.51
N LEU A 118 6.10 7.36 -11.83
CA LEU A 118 6.97 6.32 -12.37
C LEU A 118 6.52 4.95 -11.86
N ILE A 119 6.89 3.90 -12.58
CA ILE A 119 6.52 2.53 -12.23
C ILE A 119 7.78 1.73 -11.90
N LEU A 120 7.83 1.21 -10.68
CA LEU A 120 8.84 0.27 -10.23
C LEU A 120 8.41 -1.13 -10.65
N THR A 121 9.15 -1.72 -11.57
CA THR A 121 8.96 -3.10 -12.02
C THR A 121 10.04 -4.04 -11.51
N GLN A 122 11.07 -3.51 -10.86
CA GLN A 122 12.22 -4.26 -10.37
C GLN A 122 12.43 -3.98 -8.88
N GLY A 123 12.82 -5.01 -8.14
CA GLY A 123 13.14 -4.95 -6.71
C GLY A 123 14.65 -4.99 -6.46
N LEU A 124 15.02 -5.57 -5.32
CA LEU A 124 16.41 -5.84 -4.97
C LEU A 124 17.07 -6.70 -6.06
N ASN A 125 18.33 -6.39 -6.40
CA ASN A 125 19.11 -7.11 -7.42
C ASN A 125 18.48 -7.13 -8.83
N GLN A 126 17.63 -6.15 -9.16
CA GLN A 126 16.93 -6.06 -10.46
C GLN A 126 15.92 -7.18 -10.74
N GLU A 127 15.59 -8.00 -9.73
CA GLU A 127 14.58 -9.04 -9.85
C GLU A 127 13.20 -8.44 -10.18
N PRO A 128 12.43 -9.03 -11.11
CA PRO A 128 11.13 -8.50 -11.49
C PRO A 128 10.14 -8.58 -10.32
N LEU A 129 9.45 -7.47 -10.04
CA LEU A 129 8.41 -7.43 -9.02
C LEU A 129 7.17 -8.17 -9.51
N ARG A 130 6.72 -9.15 -8.70
CA ARG A 130 5.41 -9.80 -8.88
C ARG A 130 4.26 -8.78 -8.89
N PHE A 131 4.40 -7.75 -8.05
CA PHE A 131 3.45 -6.66 -7.87
C PHE A 131 4.18 -5.33 -8.05
N PRO A 132 4.21 -4.76 -9.26
CA PRO A 132 4.86 -3.48 -9.51
C PRO A 132 4.29 -2.37 -8.62
N LEU A 133 5.09 -1.35 -8.32
CA LEU A 133 4.67 -0.19 -7.52
C LEU A 133 4.62 1.05 -8.40
N GLN A 134 3.53 1.80 -8.35
CA GLN A 134 3.46 3.12 -8.97
C GLN A 134 3.74 4.20 -7.94
N VAL A 135 4.76 5.00 -8.19
CA VAL A 135 5.24 6.06 -7.31
C VAL A 135 4.85 7.39 -7.93
N TRP A 136 4.07 8.18 -7.19
CA TRP A 136 3.68 9.54 -7.52
C TRP A 136 4.50 10.53 -6.71
N TYR A 137 4.98 11.60 -7.34
CA TYR A 137 5.86 12.59 -6.72
C TYR A 137 5.62 14.00 -7.29
N CYS A 138 6.05 15.02 -6.55
CA CYS A 138 5.99 16.41 -6.97
C CYS A 138 7.27 16.79 -7.76
N PRO A 139 7.22 16.99 -9.09
CA PRO A 139 8.41 17.36 -9.88
C PRO A 139 8.96 18.74 -9.50
N VAL A 140 8.10 19.68 -9.08
CA VAL A 140 8.51 21.03 -8.69
C VAL A 140 9.31 21.00 -7.38
N SER A 141 8.87 20.25 -6.38
CA SER A 141 9.60 20.12 -5.11
C SER A 141 10.98 19.48 -5.32
N MET A 142 11.10 18.54 -6.27
CA MET A 142 12.37 17.93 -6.67
C MET A 142 13.29 18.94 -7.37
N ALA A 143 12.76 19.76 -8.28
CA ALA A 143 13.56 20.72 -9.05
C ALA A 143 14.09 21.89 -8.22
N ARG A 144 13.32 22.34 -7.22
CA ARG A 144 13.68 23.49 -6.36
C ARG A 144 14.46 23.13 -5.11
N ALA A 145 14.79 21.85 -4.92
CA ALA A 145 15.42 21.34 -3.71
C ALA A 145 14.66 21.76 -2.42
N SER A 146 13.32 21.58 -2.43
CA SER A 146 12.49 21.71 -1.23
C SER A 146 13.01 20.80 -0.10
N PRO A 147 12.57 20.96 1.17
CA PRO A 147 13.05 20.13 2.27
C PRO A 147 13.04 18.62 1.94
N PRO A 148 14.09 17.87 2.30
CA PRO A 148 14.17 16.44 2.08
C PRO A 148 12.99 15.71 2.72
N ASN A 149 12.48 14.69 2.04
CA ASN A 149 11.43 13.85 2.58
C ASN A 149 11.98 12.98 3.71
N LYS A 150 11.57 13.27 4.95
CA LYS A 150 12.06 12.59 6.15
C LYS A 150 11.70 11.11 6.19
N ALA A 151 10.52 10.72 5.71
CA ALA A 151 10.12 9.32 5.63
C ALA A 151 11.05 8.54 4.68
N ILE A 152 11.40 9.11 3.53
CA ILE A 152 12.35 8.50 2.59
C ILE A 152 13.75 8.41 3.22
N HIS A 153 14.21 9.48 3.86
CA HIS A 153 15.48 9.48 4.59
C HIS A 153 15.50 8.36 5.67
N ARG A 154 14.39 8.17 6.38
CA ARG A 154 14.25 7.15 7.42
C ARG A 154 14.29 5.73 6.86
N ILE A 155 13.52 5.41 5.83
CA ILE A 155 13.46 4.04 5.27
C ILE A 155 14.75 3.66 4.54
N THR A 156 15.52 4.64 4.08
CA THR A 156 16.84 4.44 3.44
C THR A 156 18.01 4.56 4.42
N SER A 157 17.75 4.88 5.69
CA SER A 157 18.79 5.22 6.67
C SER A 157 19.79 6.28 6.15
N GLY A 158 19.32 7.21 5.31
CA GLY A 158 20.14 8.25 4.68
C GLY A 158 21.08 7.77 3.56
N GLN A 159 20.98 6.52 3.10
CA GLN A 159 21.86 5.94 2.08
C GLN A 159 21.48 6.30 0.63
N MET A 160 20.47 7.15 0.44
CA MET A 160 20.04 7.60 -0.88
C MET A 160 21.08 8.54 -1.51
N ARG A 161 21.44 8.29 -2.78
CA ARG A 161 22.39 9.13 -3.53
C ARG A 161 21.78 10.43 -4.03
N LYS A 162 20.50 10.36 -4.41
CA LYS A 162 19.69 11.50 -4.82
C LYS A 162 18.75 11.88 -3.69
N THR A 163 18.74 13.15 -3.29
CA THR A 163 17.78 13.66 -2.33
C THR A 163 16.38 13.67 -2.95
N TRP A 164 15.43 13.01 -2.28
CA TRP A 164 14.02 13.07 -2.62
C TRP A 164 13.33 14.15 -1.80
N CYS A 165 12.61 15.03 -2.46
CA CYS A 165 11.97 16.21 -1.90
C CYS A 165 10.47 16.19 -2.16
N GLY A 166 9.69 16.71 -1.21
CA GLY A 166 8.22 16.75 -1.30
C GLY A 166 7.54 15.41 -0.98
N PRO A 167 6.20 15.39 -0.99
CA PRO A 167 5.42 14.20 -0.65
C PRO A 167 5.58 13.13 -1.74
N VAL A 168 5.44 11.86 -1.33
CA VAL A 168 5.40 10.72 -2.26
C VAL A 168 4.23 9.81 -1.89
N VAL A 169 3.43 9.42 -2.89
CA VAL A 169 2.32 8.48 -2.74
C VAL A 169 2.62 7.23 -3.57
N VAL A 170 2.46 6.05 -2.98
CA VAL A 170 2.78 4.78 -3.63
C VAL A 170 1.56 3.88 -3.64
N LEU A 171 1.14 3.48 -4.83
CA LEU A 171 0.13 2.44 -5.05
C LEU A 171 0.78 1.15 -5.53
N LYS A 172 0.16 0.01 -5.20
CA LYS A 172 0.63 -1.31 -5.60
C LYS A 172 -0.29 -1.90 -6.65
N TYR A 173 0.26 -2.38 -7.76
CA TYR A 173 -0.53 -3.12 -8.73
C TYR A 173 -0.81 -4.54 -8.23
N SER A 174 -2.00 -5.05 -8.56
CA SER A 174 -2.42 -6.43 -8.28
C SER A 174 -1.62 -7.50 -9.03
N GLY A 175 -0.80 -7.10 -10.01
CA GLY A 175 0.10 -7.99 -10.75
C GLY A 175 0.86 -7.29 -11.87
N SER A 176 1.77 -8.03 -12.51
CA SER A 176 2.65 -7.53 -13.59
C SER A 176 1.91 -6.92 -14.79
N ARG A 177 0.66 -7.38 -15.05
CA ARG A 177 -0.21 -6.84 -16.10
C ARG A 177 -0.76 -5.45 -15.78
N ARG A 178 -0.66 -4.99 -14.53
CA ARG A 178 -1.03 -3.62 -14.09
C ARG A 178 -2.46 -3.22 -14.48
N GLN A 179 -3.39 -4.17 -14.43
CA GLN A 179 -4.79 -3.96 -14.83
C GLN A 179 -5.64 -3.37 -13.69
N THR A 180 -5.21 -3.52 -12.44
CA THR A 180 -5.84 -2.91 -11.27
C THR A 180 -4.83 -2.79 -10.12
N TYR A 181 -5.17 -2.04 -9.09
CA TYR A 181 -4.40 -1.94 -7.86
C TYR A 181 -4.80 -3.02 -6.84
N SER A 182 -3.97 -3.14 -5.82
CA SER A 182 -4.20 -3.90 -4.59
C SER A 182 -3.66 -3.06 -3.43
N ASP A 183 -4.02 -3.40 -2.21
CA ASP A 183 -3.55 -2.68 -1.03
C ASP A 183 -2.03 -2.71 -0.90
N ALA A 184 -1.42 -1.52 -0.85
CA ALA A 184 -0.05 -1.34 -0.44
C ALA A 184 0.05 -1.46 1.09
N THR A 185 1.14 -2.05 1.55
CA THR A 185 1.38 -2.34 2.97
C THR A 185 2.80 -1.92 3.36
N THR A 186 3.11 -1.94 4.65
CA THR A 186 4.46 -1.65 5.13
C THR A 186 5.53 -2.63 4.63
N HIS A 187 5.15 -3.82 4.14
CA HIS A 187 6.08 -4.76 3.49
C HIS A 187 6.67 -4.21 2.19
N ASP A 188 5.94 -3.33 1.51
CA ASP A 188 6.39 -2.72 0.25
C ASP A 188 7.47 -1.65 0.49
N LEU A 189 7.72 -1.24 1.75
CA LEU A 189 8.78 -0.30 2.12
C LEU A 189 10.19 -0.83 1.85
N GLY A 190 10.40 -2.15 1.92
CA GLY A 190 11.70 -2.75 1.59
C GLY A 190 12.08 -2.51 0.12
N THR A 191 11.13 -2.73 -0.78
CA THR A 191 11.27 -2.47 -2.22
C THR A 191 11.49 -0.97 -2.49
N LEU A 192 10.73 -0.10 -1.83
CA LEU A 192 10.89 1.35 -1.96
C LEU A 192 12.26 1.83 -1.46
N SER A 193 12.71 1.33 -0.32
CA SER A 193 14.04 1.64 0.22
C SER A 193 15.14 1.26 -0.76
N ALA A 194 15.09 0.03 -1.29
CA ALA A 194 16.03 -0.44 -2.30
C ALA A 194 16.06 0.46 -3.54
N TYR A 195 14.89 0.86 -4.04
CA TYR A 195 14.78 1.77 -5.17
C TYR A 195 15.37 3.16 -4.90
N PHE A 196 15.04 3.77 -3.76
CA PHE A 196 15.55 5.10 -3.43
C PHE A 196 17.07 5.12 -3.21
N ILE A 197 17.65 4.00 -2.77
CA ILE A 197 19.10 3.82 -2.65
C ILE A 197 19.76 3.63 -4.03
N SER A 198 19.12 2.90 -4.94
CA SER A 198 19.73 2.47 -6.22
C SER A 198 19.74 3.52 -7.33
N LEU A 199 19.00 4.63 -7.19
CA LEU A 199 19.03 5.76 -8.13
C LEU A 199 20.40 6.46 -8.10
N SER A 200 21.33 5.96 -8.93
CA SER A 200 22.61 6.57 -9.27
C SER A 200 22.53 7.35 -10.57
#